data_AF-A0A356MKM7-F1
#
_entry.id   AF-A0A356MKM7-F1
#
_cell.length_a   1.000
_cell.length_b   1.000
_cell.length_c   1.000
_cell.angle_alpha   90.00
_cell.angle_beta   90.00
_cell.angle_gamma   90.00
#
_symmetry.space_group_name_H-M   'P 1'
#
loop_
_entity.id
_entity.type
_entity.pdbx_description
1 polymer ?
#
loop_
_entity_poly.entity_id
_entity_poly.type
_entity_poly.pdbx_seq_one_letter_code
_entity_poly.pdbx_strand_id
1 'polypeptide(L)' 'MANNVNMYKFEVIEGIIKAIDFKTKEEVVNLAKKMMDAAQVNPKYSAAVKKAFVEAYEELSAEDLTLENLNEIKNMLD' A
#
# COMPACT_ATOMS: atom_id res chain seq x y z
N MET A 1 -12.82 6.14 16.66
CA MET A 1 -11.95 6.82 15.67
C MET A 1 -11.04 5.85 14.87
N ALA A 2 -11.19 4.51 14.99
CA ALA A 2 -10.40 3.54 14.24
C ALA A 2 -10.90 3.26 12.79
N ASN A 3 -12.16 3.62 12.48
CA ASN A 3 -12.79 3.25 11.20
C ASN A 3 -12.16 3.90 9.96
N ASN A 4 -11.42 5.01 10.11
CA ASN A 4 -10.91 5.75 8.95
C ASN A 4 -9.55 5.23 8.46
N VAL A 5 -8.67 4.77 9.35
CA VAL A 5 -7.31 4.34 8.95
C VAL A 5 -7.36 3.07 8.11
N ASN A 6 -8.18 2.09 8.52
CA ASN A 6 -8.34 0.85 7.77
C ASN A 6 -8.88 1.09 6.36
N MET A 7 -9.85 2.00 6.20
CA MET A 7 -10.38 2.38 4.90
C MET A 7 -9.29 3.00 4.01
N TYR A 8 -8.55 3.99 4.53
CA TYR A 8 -7.44 4.60 3.78
C TYR A 8 -6.32 3.60 3.47
N LYS A 9 -6.06 2.61 4.33
CA LYS A 9 -5.04 1.58 4.10
C LYS A 9 -5.40 0.73 2.88
N PHE A 10 -6.64 0.25 2.80
CA PHE A 10 -7.10 -0.52 1.64
C PHE A 10 -7.04 0.30 0.35
N GLU A 11 -7.46 1.57 0.38
CA GLU A 11 -7.36 2.47 -0.77
C GLU A 11 -5.90 2.68 -1.22
N VAL A 12 -4.97 2.79 -0.26
CA VAL A 12 -3.53 2.92 -0.57
C VAL A 12 -2.99 1.63 -1.20
N ILE A 13 -3.32 0.46 -0.65
CA ILE A 13 -2.89 -0.84 -1.18
C ILE A 13 -3.41 -1.04 -2.60
N GLU A 14 -4.71 -0.81 -2.82
CA GLU A 14 -5.33 -0.87 -4.13
C GLU A 14 -4.65 0.10 -5.11
N GLY A 15 -4.41 1.34 -4.68
CA GLY A 15 -3.71 2.35 -5.48
C GLY A 15 -2.31 1.92 -5.89
N ILE A 16 -1.55 1.31 -4.99
CA ILE A 16 -0.20 0.79 -5.27
C ILE A 16 -0.26 -0.36 -6.30
N ILE A 17 -1.16 -1.32 -6.09
CA ILE A 17 -1.31 -2.52 -6.92
C ILE A 17 -1.77 -2.16 -8.34
N LYS A 18 -2.69 -1.18 -8.48
CA LYS A 18 -3.17 -0.71 -9.79
C LYS A 18 -2.19 0.21 -10.50
N ALA A 19 -1.34 0.92 -9.76
CA ALA A 19 -0.44 1.91 -10.35
C ALA A 19 0.69 1.32 -11.19
N ILE A 20 1.02 0.03 -11.01
CA ILE A 20 2.12 -0.62 -11.71
C ILE A 20 1.76 -2.02 -12.22
N ASP A 21 2.37 -2.38 -13.35
CA ASP A 21 2.39 -3.76 -13.81
C ASP A 21 3.63 -4.46 -13.25
N PHE A 22 3.50 -4.95 -12.01
CA PHE A 22 4.58 -5.60 -11.28
C PHE A 22 4.78 -7.05 -11.75
N LYS A 23 6.04 -7.47 -11.78
CA LYS A 23 6.49 -8.84 -12.05
C LYS A 23 7.13 -9.47 -10.83
N THR A 24 7.53 -8.67 -9.85
CA THR A 24 8.09 -9.15 -8.59
C THR A 24 7.41 -8.47 -7.40
N LYS A 25 7.41 -9.16 -6.25
CA LYS A 25 6.95 -8.59 -4.98
C LYS A 25 7.75 -7.33 -4.62
N GLU A 26 9.07 -7.34 -4.89
CA GLU A 26 9.95 -6.22 -4.58
C GLU A 26 9.56 -4.93 -5.30
N GLU A 27 9.03 -5.00 -6.53
CA GLU A 27 8.54 -3.81 -7.24
C GLU A 27 7.37 -3.15 -6.52
N VAL A 28 6.43 -3.95 -6.00
CA VAL A 28 5.30 -3.48 -5.20
C VAL A 28 5.78 -2.88 -3.88
N VAL A 29 6.66 -3.57 -3.16
CA VAL A 29 7.23 -3.11 -1.89
C VAL A 29 8.01 -1.80 -2.08
N ASN A 30 8.80 -1.70 -3.15
CA ASN A 30 9.57 -0.49 -3.46
C ASN A 30 8.66 0.71 -3.77
N LEU A 31 7.54 0.49 -4.48
CA LEU A 31 6.57 1.54 -4.71
C LEU A 31 5.86 1.95 -3.42
N ALA A 32 5.42 0.99 -2.61
CA ALA A 32 4.80 1.23 -1.32
C ALA A 32 5.70 2.08 -0.41
N LYS A 33 7.00 1.75 -0.36
CA LYS A 33 8.00 2.53 0.38
C LYS A 33 8.11 3.97 -0.13
N LYS A 34 8.22 4.19 -1.44
CA LYS A 34 8.28 5.53 -2.04
C LYS A 34 7.03 6.36 -1.71
N MET A 35 5.86 5.73 -1.77
CA MET A 35 4.59 6.39 -1.45
C MET A 35 4.48 6.71 0.05
N MET A 36 4.94 5.82 0.91
CA MET A 36 5.05 6.06 2.35
C MET A 36 5.99 7.24 2.65
N ASP A 37 7.20 7.24 2.12
CA ASP A 37 8.17 8.32 2.32
C ASP A 37 7.62 9.67 1.86
N ALA A 38 6.98 9.69 0.68
CA ALA A 38 6.32 10.90 0.16
C ALA A 38 5.16 11.36 1.04
N ALA A 39 4.35 10.44 1.56
CA ALA A 39 3.24 10.75 2.45
C ALA A 39 3.72 11.33 3.79
N GLN A 40 4.82 10.81 4.35
CA GLN A 40 5.38 11.29 5.63
C GLN A 40 5.78 12.76 5.56
N VAL A 41 6.41 13.18 4.46
CA VAL A 41 6.87 14.57 4.28
C VAL A 41 5.77 15.50 3.74
N ASN A 42 4.61 14.98 3.35
CA ASN A 42 3.52 15.79 2.82
C ASN A 42 2.77 16.54 3.95
N PRO A 43 2.78 17.88 3.99
CA PRO A 43 2.09 18.65 5.04
C PRO A 43 0.57 18.65 4.88
N LYS A 44 0.03 18.28 3.71
CA LYS A 44 -1.42 18.24 3.44
C LYS A 44 -2.10 16.98 3.98
N TYR A 45 -1.32 15.93 4.26
CA TYR A 45 -1.88 14.66 4.73
C TYR A 45 -2.09 14.68 6.23
N SER A 46 -3.26 14.22 6.66
CA SER A 46 -3.57 14.03 8.07
C SER A 46 -2.72 12.90 8.66
N ALA A 47 -2.57 12.88 9.99
CA ALA A 47 -1.87 11.80 10.67
C ALA A 47 -2.47 10.41 10.37
N ALA A 48 -3.80 10.34 10.19
CA ALA A 48 -4.49 9.10 9.83
C ALA A 48 -4.10 8.60 8.43
N VAL A 49 -4.02 9.50 7.45
CA VAL A 49 -3.58 9.17 6.08
C VAL A 49 -2.12 8.73 6.09
N LYS A 50 -1.24 9.48 6.77
CA LYS A 50 0.18 9.10 6.90
C LYS A 50 0.35 7.73 7.53
N LYS A 51 -0.43 7.43 8.56
CA LYS A 51 -0.44 6.12 9.22
C LYS A 51 -0.91 5.01 8.28
N ALA A 52 -1.93 5.25 7.47
CA ALA A 52 -2.40 4.28 6.48
C ALA A 52 -1.31 3.90 5.45
N PHE A 53 -0.47 4.85 5.02
CA PHE A 53 0.67 4.54 4.14
C PHE A 53 1.74 3.68 4.81
N VAL A 54 1.98 3.87 6.12
CA VAL A 54 2.92 3.04 6.89
C VAL A 54 2.37 1.63 7.03
N GLU A 55 1.11 1.48 7.45
CA GLU A 55 0.48 0.16 7.60
C GLU A 55 0.38 -0.58 6.26
N ALA A 56 0.07 0.13 5.17
CA ALA A 56 0.06 -0.45 3.83
C ALA A 56 1.44 -0.96 3.40
N TYR A 57 2.50 -0.20 3.69
CA TYR A 57 3.87 -0.65 3.43
C TYR A 57 4.22 -1.90 4.27
N GLU A 58 3.89 -1.89 5.56
CA GLU A 58 4.12 -3.04 6.46
C GLU A 58 3.43 -4.30 5.93
N GLU A 59 2.14 -4.21 5.58
CA GLU A 59 1.39 -5.34 5.00
C GLU A 59 1.99 -5.83 3.68
N LEU A 60 2.33 -4.92 2.77
CA LEU A 60 2.92 -5.29 1.48
C LEU A 60 4.34 -5.88 1.62
N SER A 61 5.06 -5.49 2.67
CA SER A 61 6.41 -5.98 2.98
C SER A 61 6.41 -7.29 3.78
N ALA A 62 5.27 -7.71 4.32
CA ALA A 62 5.15 -8.88 5.18
C ALA A 62 5.70 -10.13 4.49
N GLU A 63 6.52 -10.94 5.18
CA GLU A 63 7.25 -12.06 4.57
C GLU A 63 6.33 -13.11 3.94
N ASP A 64 5.16 -13.32 4.54
CA ASP A 64 4.12 -14.26 4.13
C ASP A 64 3.31 -13.80 2.91
N LEU A 65 3.31 -12.51 2.59
CA LEU A 65 2.68 -12.02 1.38
C LEU A 65 3.51 -12.40 0.16
N THR A 66 2.99 -13.25 -0.72
CA THR A 66 3.71 -13.69 -1.92
C THR A 66 3.34 -12.88 -3.16
N LEU A 67 4.14 -13.00 -4.22
CA LEU A 67 3.80 -12.45 -5.54
C LEU A 67 2.48 -13.03 -6.08
N GLU A 68 2.19 -14.31 -5.80
CA GLU A 68 0.93 -14.93 -6.20
C GLU A 68 -0.26 -14.24 -5.53
N ASN A 69 -0.19 -13.99 -4.23
CA ASN A 69 -1.24 -13.26 -3.51
C ASN A 69 -1.44 -11.85 -4.05
N LEU A 70 -0.36 -11.15 -4.40
CA LEU A 70 -0.45 -9.82 -5.01
C LEU A 70 -1.16 -9.86 -6.37
N ASN A 71 -0.89 -10.88 -7.19
CA ASN A 71 -1.58 -11.08 -8.46
C ASN A 71 -3.06 -11.45 -8.28
N GLU A 72 -3.38 -12.29 -7.29
CA GLU A 72 -4.77 -12.59 -6.93
C GLU A 72 -5.53 -11.32 -6.53
N ILE A 73 -4.94 -10.50 -5.66
CA ILE A 73 -5.52 -9.22 -5.25
C ILE A 73 -5.72 -8.31 -6.48
N LYS A 74 -4.72 -8.21 -7.37
CA LYS A 74 -4.84 -7.43 -8.60
C LYS A 74 -6.00 -7.89 -9.48
N ASN A 75 -6.16 -9.20 -9.67
CA ASN A 75 -7.24 -9.78 -10.46
C ASN A 75 -8.63 -9.58 -9.83
N MET A 76 -8.73 -9.46 -8.50
CA MET A 76 -10.00 -9.16 -7.82
C MET A 76 -10.42 -7.69 -7.95
N LEU A 77 -9.49 -6.82 -8.31
CA LEU A 77 -9.67 -5.37 -8.38
C LEU A 77 -10.00 -4.85 -9.79
N ASP A 78 -9.87 -5.70 -10.81
CA ASP A 78 -10.23 -5.48 -12.22
C ASP A 78 -11.66 -5.97 -12.52
#